data_AF-A0A841DW34-F1
#
_entry.id   AF-A0A841DW34-F1
#
_cell.length_a   1.000
_cell.length_b   1.000
_cell.length_c   1.000
_cell.angle_alpha   90.00
_cell.angle_beta   90.00
_cell.angle_gamma   90.00
#
_symmetry.space_group_name_H-M   'P 1'
#
loop_
_entity.id
_entity.type
_entity.pdbx_description
1 polymer ?
#
loop_
_entity_poly.entity_id
_entity_poly.type
_entity_poly.pdbx_seq_one_letter_code
_entity_poly.pdbx_strand_id
1 'polypeptide(L)'
;MSIIHLSAVTGEEPTAADLAAIEREWPLIAAELDLLDAEIAAINAGPHASELETRRVRRAKRHVLEIGRELADREPGSEVVA
;
A
#
# COMPACT_ATOMS: atom_id res chain seq x y z
N MET A 1 2.36 19.35 -25.99
CA MET A 1 2.26 18.36 -24.89
C MET A 1 3.67 18.09 -24.42
N SER A 2 4.07 18.57 -23.24
CA SER A 2 5.42 18.35 -22.73
C SER A 2 5.48 16.97 -22.08
N ILE A 3 6.23 16.05 -22.67
CA ILE A 3 6.51 14.75 -22.07
C ILE A 3 7.65 14.98 -21.09
N ILE A 4 7.41 14.72 -19.81
CA ILE A 4 8.47 14.68 -18.81
C ILE A 4 9.35 13.48 -19.16
N HIS A 5 10.52 13.74 -19.74
CA HIS A 5 11.56 12.72 -19.87
C HIS A 5 12.14 12.47 -18.47
N LEU A 6 11.72 11.38 -17.85
CA LEU A 6 12.41 10.83 -16.70
C LEU A 6 13.73 10.27 -17.22
N SER A 7 14.83 11.04 -17.09
CA SER A 7 16.17 10.50 -17.33
C SER A 7 16.36 9.28 -16.43
N ALA A 8 16.86 8.19 -17.01
CA ALA A 8 17.32 7.05 -16.24
C ALA A 8 18.33 7.57 -15.21
N VAL A 9 18.04 7.32 -13.93
CA VAL A 9 18.95 7.64 -12.82
C VAL A 9 20.31 7.03 -13.16
N THR A 10 21.31 7.87 -13.40
CA THR A 10 22.70 7.42 -13.61
C THR A 10 23.31 7.15 -12.25
N GLY A 11 23.16 5.93 -11.75
CA GLY A 11 23.80 5.46 -10.51
C GLY A 11 23.11 4.23 -9.96
N GLU A 12 23.83 3.10 -9.98
CA GLU A 12 23.50 1.77 -9.41
C GLU A 12 22.08 1.22 -9.71
N GLU A 13 21.99 0.13 -10.47
CA GLU A 13 20.75 -0.65 -10.51
C GLU A 13 20.40 -1.15 -9.09
N PRO A 14 19.11 -1.25 -8.72
CA PRO A 14 18.72 -1.79 -7.43
C PRO A 14 19.33 -3.17 -7.20
N THR A 15 19.88 -3.39 -6.02
CA THR A 15 20.40 -4.70 -5.65
C THR A 15 19.25 -5.70 -5.47
N ALA A 16 19.56 -6.99 -5.47
CA ALA A 16 18.56 -8.02 -5.17
C ALA A 16 17.91 -7.84 -3.78
N ALA A 17 18.64 -7.24 -2.82
CA ALA A 17 18.11 -6.92 -1.50
C ALA A 17 17.12 -5.75 -1.56
N ASP A 18 17.42 -4.71 -2.35
CA ASP A 18 16.51 -3.58 -2.57
C ASP A 18 15.21 -4.04 -3.24
N LEU A 19 15.31 -4.90 -4.27
CA LEU A 19 14.13 -5.47 -4.92
C LEU A 19 13.33 -6.35 -3.96
N ALA A 20 13.99 -7.16 -3.13
CA ALA A 20 13.32 -7.96 -2.12
C ALA A 20 12.63 -7.08 -1.05
N ALA A 21 13.16 -5.90 -0.73
CA ALA A 21 12.50 -4.95 0.17
C ALA A 21 11.18 -4.44 -0.43
N ILE A 22 11.17 -4.07 -1.71
CA ILE A 22 9.95 -3.65 -2.42
C ILE A 22 8.90 -4.77 -2.41
N GLU A 23 9.30 -6.01 -2.70
CA GLU A 23 8.39 -7.16 -2.68
C GLU A 23 7.81 -7.42 -1.28
N ARG A 24 8.54 -7.12 -0.20
CA ARG A 24 8.03 -7.23 1.18
C ARG A 24 6.95 -6.19 1.48
N GLU A 25 6.98 -5.02 0.86
CA GLU A 25 5.99 -3.94 1.04
C GLU A 25 4.70 -4.20 0.26
N TRP A 26 4.78 -4.97 -0.84
CA TRP A 26 3.66 -5.21 -1.75
C TRP A 26 2.36 -5.69 -1.08
N PRO A 27 2.37 -6.61 -0.08
CA PRO A 27 1.14 -7.02 0.61
C PRO A 27 0.42 -5.87 1.32
N LEU A 28 1.15 -4.89 1.88
CA LEU A 28 0.55 -3.74 2.52
C LEU A 28 -0.11 -2.83 1.49
N ILE A 29 0.60 -2.57 0.39
CA ILE A 29 0.08 -1.78 -0.74
C ILE A 29 -1.20 -2.42 -1.29
N ALA A 30 -1.23 -3.74 -1.46
CA ALA A 30 -2.42 -4.46 -1.92
C ALA A 30 -3.60 -4.30 -0.95
N ALA A 31 -3.38 -4.40 0.36
CA ALA A 31 -4.42 -4.19 1.36
C ALA A 31 -4.94 -2.75 1.39
N GLU A 32 -4.07 -1.77 1.14
CA GLU A 32 -4.45 -0.35 1.03
C GLU A 32 -5.28 -0.07 -0.24
N LEU A 33 -4.95 -0.72 -1.36
CA LEU A 33 -5.74 -0.66 -2.59
C LEU A 33 -7.13 -1.26 -2.38
N ASP A 34 -7.24 -2.42 -1.72
CA ASP A 34 -8.53 -3.03 -1.38
C ASP A 34 -9.39 -2.12 -0.49
N LEU A 35 -8.75 -1.40 0.44
CA LEU A 35 -9.44 -0.38 1.25
C LEU A 35 -9.93 0.77 0.40
N LEU A 36 -9.08 1.31 -0.48
CA LEU A 36 -9.43 2.40 -1.38
C LEU A 36 -10.61 2.02 -2.27
N ASP A 37 -10.60 0.81 -2.84
CA ASP A 37 -11.71 0.30 -3.66
C ASP A 37 -13.02 0.19 -2.86
N ALA A 38 -12.95 -0.29 -1.61
CA ALA A 38 -14.12 -0.34 -0.74
C ALA A 38 -14.66 1.06 -0.39
N GLU A 39 -13.78 2.03 -0.17
CA GLU A 39 -14.17 3.42 0.11
C GLU A 39 -14.76 4.10 -1.13
N ILE A 40 -14.18 3.89 -2.32
CA ILE A 40 -14.72 4.36 -3.60
C ILE A 40 -16.11 3.77 -3.83
N ALA A 41 -16.30 2.47 -3.61
CA ALA A 41 -17.60 1.83 -3.75
C ALA A 41 -18.65 2.43 -2.79
N ALA A 42 -18.27 2.67 -1.52
CA ALA A 42 -19.15 3.30 -0.54
C ALA A 42 -19.51 4.75 -0.91
N ILE A 43 -18.55 5.54 -1.40
CA ILE A 43 -18.78 6.92 -1.85
C ILE A 43 -19.71 6.94 -3.07
N ASN A 44 -19.48 6.06 -4.04
CA ASN A 44 -20.31 5.95 -5.25
C ASN A 44 -21.75 5.52 -4.92
N ALA A 45 -21.94 4.68 -3.90
CA ALA A 45 -23.28 4.33 -3.42
C ALA A 45 -23.99 5.51 -2.75
N GLY A 46 -23.24 6.47 -2.18
CA GLY A 46 -23.77 7.69 -1.59
C GLY A 46 -24.85 7.41 -0.53
N PRO A 47 -26.04 8.04 -0.62
CA PRO A 47 -27.16 7.77 0.30
C PRO A 47 -27.69 6.33 0.27
N HIS A 48 -27.33 5.54 -0.75
CA HIS A 48 -27.77 4.16 -0.93
C HIS A 48 -26.75 3.13 -0.43
N ALA A 49 -25.67 3.57 0.23
CA ALA A 49 -24.69 2.66 0.81
C ALA A 49 -25.35 1.70 1.81
N SER A 50 -25.25 0.40 1.55
CA SER A 50 -25.79 -0.63 2.42
C SER A 50 -24.88 -0.88 3.63
N GLU A 51 -25.42 -1.52 4.68
CA GLU A 51 -24.59 -1.96 5.81
C GLU A 51 -23.45 -2.88 5.39
N LEU A 52 -23.63 -3.65 4.31
CA LEU A 52 -22.60 -4.52 3.76
C LEU A 52 -21.40 -3.72 3.27
N GLU A 53 -21.61 -2.60 2.57
CA GLU A 53 -20.52 -1.73 2.12
C GLU A 53 -19.78 -1.12 3.32
N THR A 54 -20.52 -0.66 4.34
CA THR A 54 -19.89 -0.17 5.59
C THR A 54 -19.07 -1.27 6.29
N ARG A 55 -19.50 -2.54 6.23
CA ARG A 55 -18.74 -3.67 6.77
C ARG A 55 -17.50 -3.98 5.94
N ARG A 56 -17.58 -3.90 4.61
CA ARG A 56 -16.43 -4.09 3.70
C ARG A 56 -15.33 -3.08 3.99
N VAL A 57 -15.67 -1.80 4.08
CA VAL A 57 -14.69 -0.74 4.46
C VAL A 57 -14.05 -1.06 5.81
N ARG A 58 -14.85 -1.41 6.83
CA ARG A 58 -14.31 -1.76 8.16
C ARG A 58 -13.39 -2.97 8.14
N ARG A 59 -13.70 -3.99 7.33
CA ARG A 59 -12.86 -5.18 7.19
C ARG A 59 -11.56 -4.84 6.48
N ALA A 60 -11.60 -4.07 5.40
CA ALA A 60 -10.40 -3.64 4.68
C ALA A 60 -9.49 -2.79 5.59
N LYS A 61 -10.04 -1.86 6.38
CA LYS A 61 -9.26 -1.10 7.39
C LYS A 61 -8.55 -2.00 8.40
N ARG A 62 -9.24 -3.04 8.89
CA ARG A 62 -8.63 -4.00 9.82
C ARG A 62 -7.51 -4.80 9.16
N HIS A 63 -7.69 -5.15 7.88
CA HIS A 63 -6.68 -5.90 7.13
C HIS A 63 -5.42 -5.07 6.89
N VAL A 64 -5.56 -3.79 6.51
CA VAL A 64 -4.41 -2.86 6.40
C VAL A 64 -3.62 -2.81 7.70
N LEU A 65 -4.29 -2.68 8.86
CA LEU A 65 -3.62 -2.64 10.16
C LEU A 65 -2.91 -3.96 10.51
N GLU A 66 -3.49 -5.09 10.15
CA GLU A 66 -2.90 -6.41 10.35
C GLU A 66 -1.62 -6.56 9.53
N ILE A 67 -1.69 -6.31 8.23
CA ILE A 67 -0.54 -6.41 7.33
C ILE A 67 0.54 -5.37 7.66
N GLY A 68 0.15 -4.15 8.01
CA GLY A 68 1.08 -3.09 8.42
C GLY A 68 1.84 -3.46 9.70
N ARG A 69 1.16 -4.09 10.66
CA ARG A 69 1.83 -4.64 11.84
C ARG A 69 2.81 -5.75 11.46
N GLU A 70 2.39 -6.69 10.61
CA GLU A 70 3.29 -7.78 10.20
C GLU A 70 4.52 -7.27 9.44
N LEU A 71 4.38 -6.24 8.60
CA LEU A 71 5.50 -5.60 7.92
C LEU A 71 6.46 -4.94 8.92
N ALA A 72 5.93 -4.17 9.89
CA ALA A 72 6.73 -3.56 10.93
C ALA A 72 7.47 -4.60 11.81
N ASP A 73 6.81 -5.70 12.15
CA ASP A 73 7.42 -6.81 12.91
C ASP A 73 8.53 -7.51 12.10
N ARG A 74 8.49 -7.46 10.76
CA ARG A 74 9.50 -8.02 9.83
C ARG A 74 10.66 -7.06 9.54
N GLU A 75 10.57 -5.80 9.95
CA GLU A 75 11.65 -4.81 9.84
C GLU A 75 12.27 -4.45 11.20
N PRO A 76 12.90 -5.40 11.94
CA PRO A 76 13.62 -5.07 13.16
C PRO A 76 14.93 -4.32 12.81
N GLY A 77 14.82 -3.01 12.59
CA GLY A 77 15.95 -2.10 12.45
C GLY A 77 16.13 -1.55 11.05
N SER A 78 15.35 -0.53 10.69
CA SER A 78 15.86 0.46 9.73
C SER A 78 17.00 1.22 10.42
N GLU A 79 18.20 0.98 9.91
CA GLU A 79 19.46 1.64 10.20
C GLU A 79 19.27 3.11 10.62
N VAL A 80 19.60 3.42 11.87
CA VAL A 80 19.85 4.80 12.29
C VAL A 80 21.11 5.22 11.55
N VAL A 81 20.94 5.96 10.46
CA VAL A 81 22.04 6.59 9.73
C VAL A 81 22.75 7.53 10.70
N ALA A 82 23.96 7.15 11.12
CA ALA A 82 24.89 7.94 11.91
C ALA A 82 26.13 8.28 11.09
#